data_AF-A0A537Y655-F1
#
_entry.id   AF-A0A537Y655-F1
#
_cell.length_a   1.000
_cell.length_b   1.000
_cell.length_c   1.000
_cell.angle_alpha   90.00
_cell.angle_beta   90.00
_cell.angle_gamma   90.00
#
_symmetry.space_group_name_H-M   'P 1'
#
loop_
_entity.id
_entity.type
_entity.pdbx_description
1 polymer ?
#
loop_
_entity_poly.entity_id
_entity_poly.type
_entity_poly.pdbx_seq_one_letter_code
_entity_poly.pdbx_strand_id
1 'polypeptide(L)'
;MVAESSPSGGRPRGGTGRGAGADRYGDRHGRGTGSRGTDGRAARCRGRRGVSQPESAGMVGAATVATPAGTVPAHRAPGRPRSAHADQAIIDAIVDLLVDGGYREVTIEAVAARAGVAKTTIYRRWPSKAEMVVEAISACKKDCLEVEPCTAKPVACSLVGMLSMVSSSRVARIFTGLAVEMAHNEELAVAVREGLMKPNREVVLATLRRGVDTGEIRPDANLDVVADLLVGPIFFRLLVSGAEVTPELASETVDLVLRGIAPR
;
A
#
# COMPACT_ATOMS: atom_id res chain seq x y z
N MET A 1 54.78 13.94 -26.72
CA MET A 1 55.45 14.90 -27.62
C MET A 1 54.77 14.76 -28.97
N VAL A 2 53.98 15.66 -29.55
CA VAL A 2 53.58 17.07 -29.32
C VAL A 2 52.19 17.19 -30.03
N ALA A 3 51.11 17.50 -29.30
CA ALA A 3 50.27 18.72 -29.40
C ALA A 3 49.75 19.06 -30.83
N GLU A 4 48.44 18.95 -31.10
CA GLU A 4 47.42 20.04 -31.11
C GLU A 4 47.59 21.02 -32.30
N SER A 5 46.59 21.56 -33.01
CA SER A 5 45.13 21.61 -32.93
C SER A 5 44.62 22.23 -34.24
N SER A 6 43.43 21.84 -34.71
CA SER A 6 42.67 22.59 -35.73
C SER A 6 41.57 23.41 -35.06
N PRO A 7 41.32 24.67 -35.46
CA PRO A 7 40.06 25.34 -35.16
C PRO A 7 39.22 25.65 -36.40
N SER A 8 37.91 25.47 -36.18
CA SER A 8 36.71 26.10 -36.73
C SER A 8 36.78 27.05 -37.94
N GLY A 9 35.76 26.89 -38.81
CA GLY A 9 34.86 28.02 -39.12
C GLY A 9 34.49 28.19 -40.59
N GLY A 10 33.19 28.14 -40.91
CA GLY A 10 32.65 28.76 -42.13
C GLY A 10 31.55 27.99 -42.87
N ARG A 11 30.29 28.14 -42.43
CA ARG A 11 29.09 28.11 -43.32
C ARG A 11 29.04 29.45 -44.10
N PRO A 12 28.27 29.67 -45.21
CA PRO A 12 26.89 29.15 -45.40
C PRO A 12 26.31 29.05 -46.86
N ARG A 13 25.00 28.69 -46.94
CA ARG A 13 23.98 28.92 -48.01
C ARG A 13 24.19 28.19 -49.35
N GLY A 14 23.20 27.61 -50.04
CA GLY A 14 21.74 27.51 -49.90
C GLY A 14 21.13 27.06 -51.26
N GLY A 15 20.01 26.33 -51.22
CA GLY A 15 19.13 26.01 -52.38
C GLY A 15 19.64 24.92 -53.33
N THR A 16 18.85 24.04 -53.95
CA THR A 16 17.39 23.90 -54.15
C THR A 16 17.12 22.50 -54.73
N GLY A 17 15.98 21.88 -54.39
CA GLY A 17 15.17 21.18 -55.40
C GLY A 17 14.99 19.66 -55.31
N ARG A 18 13.73 19.28 -55.00
CA ARG A 18 12.91 18.15 -55.52
C ARG A 18 13.44 16.72 -55.28
N GLY A 19 12.70 15.73 -54.76
CA GLY A 19 11.28 15.51 -54.48
C GLY A 19 10.96 14.05 -54.82
N ALA A 20 10.26 13.29 -53.96
CA ALA A 20 9.47 12.09 -54.31
C ALA A 20 8.87 11.36 -53.07
N GLY A 21 7.56 11.05 -53.12
CA GLY A 21 6.87 9.98 -52.40
C GLY A 21 6.33 10.32 -51.00
N ALA A 22 5.12 10.83 -50.77
CA ALA A 22 3.76 10.41 -51.17
C ALA A 22 3.23 9.13 -50.48
N ASP A 23 2.64 9.36 -49.30
CA ASP A 23 1.33 8.91 -48.81
C ASP A 23 0.72 7.62 -49.37
N ARG A 24 0.57 6.63 -48.47
CA ARG A 24 -0.63 5.79 -48.39
C ARG A 24 -0.86 5.32 -46.95
N TYR A 25 -1.90 5.80 -46.30
CA TYR A 25 -2.73 4.89 -45.51
C TYR A 25 -4.19 5.32 -45.56
N GLY A 26 -4.96 4.47 -46.22
CA GLY A 26 -6.36 4.67 -46.54
C GLY A 26 -7.28 4.32 -45.38
N ASP A 27 -8.34 5.09 -45.36
CA ASP A 27 -9.56 5.02 -44.60
C ASP A 27 -10.28 3.65 -44.72
N ARG A 28 -10.85 3.17 -43.61
CA ARG A 28 -11.93 2.17 -43.61
C ARG A 28 -12.92 2.48 -42.49
N HIS A 29 -14.04 3.06 -42.89
CA HIS A 29 -15.28 3.04 -42.14
C HIS A 29 -15.91 1.64 -42.10
N GLY A 30 -16.36 1.23 -40.91
CA GLY A 30 -17.30 0.14 -40.66
C GLY A 30 -18.21 0.51 -39.48
N ARG A 31 -19.53 0.47 -39.71
CA ARG A 31 -20.61 0.96 -38.81
C ARG A 31 -21.05 -0.08 -37.78
N GLY A 32 -21.68 0.43 -36.71
CA GLY A 32 -22.72 -0.24 -35.90
C GLY A 32 -22.15 -1.00 -34.70
N THR A 33 -22.65 -0.89 -33.46
CA THR A 33 -24.03 -0.71 -32.97
C THR A 33 -23.97 -0.30 -31.49
N GLY A 34 -25.05 0.32 -30.96
CA GLY A 34 -25.09 0.80 -29.57
C GLY A 34 -25.50 -0.24 -28.53
N SER A 35 -25.07 -0.01 -27.29
CA SER A 35 -25.79 -0.31 -26.04
C SER A 35 -25.20 0.63 -24.98
N ARG A 36 -25.98 1.59 -24.47
CA ARG A 36 -26.76 1.52 -23.22
C ARG A 36 -25.96 0.92 -22.06
N GLY A 37 -25.70 1.78 -21.09
CA GLY A 37 -24.78 1.53 -19.99
C GLY A 37 -25.31 0.60 -18.90
N THR A 38 -24.41 0.35 -17.96
CA THR A 38 -24.72 -0.19 -16.65
C THR A 38 -23.67 0.30 -15.64
N ASP A 39 -24.20 0.75 -14.50
CA ASP A 39 -23.51 1.02 -13.24
C ASP A 39 -22.53 -0.11 -12.86
N GLY A 40 -21.24 0.20 -12.75
CA GLY A 40 -20.26 -0.64 -12.08
C GLY A 40 -20.31 -0.45 -10.56
N ARG A 41 -21.41 -0.90 -9.94
CA ARG A 41 -21.57 -0.95 -8.47
C ARG A 41 -20.47 -1.80 -7.83
N ALA A 42 -19.88 -1.22 -6.80
CA ALA A 42 -19.04 -1.85 -5.79
C ALA A 42 -19.52 -3.27 -5.43
N ALA A 43 -18.60 -4.23 -5.57
CA ALA A 43 -18.74 -5.58 -5.07
C ALA A 43 -18.86 -5.54 -3.54
N ARG A 44 -20.09 -5.69 -3.04
CA ARG A 44 -20.34 -5.92 -1.61
C ARG A 44 -20.16 -7.41 -1.33
N CYS A 45 -19.11 -7.75 -0.61
CA CYS A 45 -18.96 -9.06 0.02
C CYS A 45 -20.05 -9.23 1.09
N ARG A 46 -21.15 -9.89 0.74
CA ARG A 46 -22.15 -10.37 1.71
C ARG A 46 -21.71 -11.74 2.21
N GLY A 47 -21.10 -11.77 3.39
CA GLY A 47 -20.87 -12.98 4.16
C GLY A 47 -22.21 -13.63 4.54
N ARG A 48 -22.35 -14.90 4.17
CA ARG A 48 -23.53 -15.75 4.40
C ARG A 48 -23.76 -15.99 5.89
N ARG A 49 -25.05 -16.00 6.24
CA ARG A 49 -25.60 -16.49 7.50
C ARG A 49 -25.55 -18.02 7.56
N GLY A 50 -25.35 -18.54 8.76
CA GLY A 50 -25.81 -19.86 9.18
C GLY A 50 -24.79 -20.57 10.03
N VAL A 51 -24.97 -20.58 11.36
CA VAL A 51 -25.03 -21.81 12.17
C VAL A 51 -25.88 -21.54 13.42
N SER A 52 -26.68 -22.57 13.70
CA SER A 52 -27.74 -22.80 14.66
C SER A 52 -27.31 -22.74 16.14
N GLN A 53 -28.20 -22.20 16.98
CA GLN A 53 -28.23 -22.49 18.42
C GLN A 53 -28.91 -23.84 18.67
N PRO A 54 -28.59 -24.53 19.78
CA PRO A 54 -29.56 -25.37 20.45
C PRO A 54 -30.03 -24.75 21.78
N GLU A 55 -31.31 -25.00 22.02
CA GLU A 55 -32.12 -24.61 23.17
C GLU A 55 -31.76 -25.43 24.43
N SER A 56 -31.97 -24.83 25.60
CA SER A 56 -32.25 -25.59 26.82
C SER A 56 -33.18 -24.82 27.75
N ALA A 57 -34.28 -25.48 28.09
CA ALA A 57 -35.38 -25.04 28.94
C ALA A 57 -35.04 -25.03 30.44
N GLY A 58 -35.80 -24.25 31.21
CA GLY A 58 -35.80 -24.28 32.68
C GLY A 58 -36.67 -23.19 33.32
N MET A 59 -37.97 -23.46 33.45
CA MET A 59 -38.94 -22.80 34.36
C MET A 59 -38.58 -23.24 35.81
N VAL A 60 -38.71 -22.50 36.93
CA VAL A 60 -39.86 -21.93 37.67
C VAL A 60 -39.23 -21.06 38.80
N GLY A 61 -39.67 -19.86 39.20
CA GLY A 61 -40.86 -19.56 40.00
C GLY A 61 -40.51 -18.69 41.24
N ALA A 62 -41.49 -17.90 41.69
CA ALA A 62 -41.63 -17.16 42.96
C ALA A 62 -41.10 -15.71 43.08
N ALA A 63 -42.07 -14.82 43.32
CA ALA A 63 -41.96 -13.41 43.69
C ALA A 63 -41.62 -13.21 45.18
N THR A 64 -41.06 -12.05 45.55
CA THR A 64 -41.36 -11.31 46.80
C THR A 64 -40.73 -9.89 46.79
N VAL A 65 -41.63 -8.89 46.90
CA VAL A 65 -41.56 -7.58 47.59
C VAL A 65 -40.40 -6.60 47.38
N ALA A 66 -40.78 -5.38 46.98
CA ALA A 66 -39.98 -4.16 46.96
C ALA A 66 -39.99 -3.41 48.32
N THR A 67 -38.89 -2.76 48.67
CA THR A 67 -38.82 -1.55 49.53
C THR A 67 -37.58 -0.73 49.12
N PRO A 68 -37.64 0.63 49.11
CA PRO A 68 -36.73 1.44 48.28
C PRO A 68 -35.59 2.14 49.06
N ALA A 69 -34.75 2.80 48.25
CA ALA A 69 -33.92 3.98 48.54
C ALA A 69 -32.51 3.77 49.13
N GLY A 70 -31.55 3.72 48.22
CA GLY A 70 -30.16 4.15 48.42
C GLY A 70 -29.58 4.60 47.09
N THR A 71 -29.71 5.89 46.75
CA THR A 71 -29.18 6.44 45.49
C THR A 71 -27.66 6.57 45.61
N VAL A 72 -26.95 5.51 45.24
CA VAL A 72 -25.50 5.54 45.00
C VAL A 72 -25.27 6.24 43.65
N PRO A 73 -24.35 7.23 43.55
CA PRO A 73 -24.10 7.89 42.28
C PRO A 73 -23.61 6.86 41.26
N ALA A 74 -24.37 6.72 40.17
CA ALA A 74 -24.05 5.83 39.07
C ALA A 74 -22.68 6.22 38.49
N HIS A 75 -21.70 5.34 38.70
CA HIS A 75 -20.42 5.39 38.03
C HIS A 75 -20.69 5.44 36.53
N ARG A 76 -20.32 6.54 35.86
CA ARG A 76 -20.47 6.67 34.40
C ARG A 76 -19.82 5.44 33.78
N ALA A 77 -20.63 4.62 33.14
CA ALA A 77 -20.16 3.46 32.41
C ALA A 77 -19.11 3.91 31.38
N PRO A 78 -17.99 3.19 31.22
CA PRO A 78 -17.06 3.43 30.13
C PRO A 78 -17.85 3.48 28.81
N GLY A 79 -17.63 4.52 28.01
CA GLY A 79 -18.40 4.75 26.79
C GLY A 79 -18.45 3.53 25.89
N ARG A 80 -19.59 3.36 25.18
CA ARG A 80 -19.89 2.27 24.24
C ARG A 80 -18.62 1.81 23.49
N PRO A 81 -18.34 0.50 23.40
CA PRO A 81 -17.18 -0.02 22.68
C PRO A 81 -17.07 0.60 21.29
N ARG A 82 -15.83 1.00 20.95
CA ARG A 82 -15.46 1.58 19.65
C ARG A 82 -16.09 0.75 18.53
N SER A 83 -16.80 1.39 17.61
CA SER A 83 -17.34 0.69 16.45
C SER A 83 -16.20 0.42 15.47
N ALA A 84 -15.67 -0.80 15.46
CA ALA A 84 -14.67 -1.24 14.49
C ALA A 84 -15.08 -0.92 13.04
N HIS A 85 -16.38 -0.90 12.76
CA HIS A 85 -16.94 -0.48 11.47
C HIS A 85 -16.63 1.00 11.11
N ALA A 86 -16.69 1.93 12.07
CA ALA A 86 -16.33 3.32 11.81
C ALA A 86 -14.82 3.48 11.62
N ASP A 87 -14.03 2.71 12.35
CA ASP A 87 -12.57 2.72 12.23
C ASP A 87 -12.14 2.24 10.83
N GLN A 88 -12.73 1.15 10.34
CA GLN A 88 -12.47 0.66 8.98
C GLN A 88 -12.95 1.66 7.92
N ALA A 89 -14.16 2.24 8.08
CA ALA A 89 -14.67 3.22 7.13
C ALA A 89 -13.77 4.46 7.00
N ILE A 90 -13.13 4.89 8.08
CA ILE A 90 -12.15 5.98 8.05
C ILE A 90 -10.89 5.56 7.31
N ILE A 91 -10.35 4.36 7.61
CA ILE A 91 -9.15 3.82 6.94
C ILE A 91 -9.39 3.71 5.43
N ASP A 92 -10.50 3.09 5.02
CA ASP A 92 -10.87 2.91 3.62
C ASP A 92 -11.00 4.27 2.92
N ALA A 93 -11.65 5.25 3.57
CA ALA A 93 -11.78 6.60 3.03
C ALA A 93 -10.42 7.30 2.81
N ILE A 94 -9.47 7.13 3.75
CA ILE A 94 -8.12 7.69 3.61
C ILE A 94 -7.39 7.02 2.45
N VAL A 95 -7.44 5.69 2.36
CA VAL A 95 -6.78 4.93 1.29
C VAL A 95 -7.31 5.33 -0.08
N ASP A 96 -8.63 5.46 -0.22
CA ASP A 96 -9.24 5.90 -1.48
C ASP A 96 -8.79 7.31 -1.87
N LEU A 97 -8.76 8.26 -0.93
CA LEU A 97 -8.27 9.62 -1.19
C LEU A 97 -6.79 9.65 -1.60
N LEU A 98 -5.96 8.81 -0.95
CA LEU A 98 -4.54 8.68 -1.30
C LEU A 98 -4.35 8.12 -2.71
N VAL A 99 -5.18 7.15 -3.12
CA VAL A 99 -5.13 6.58 -4.46
C VAL A 99 -5.63 7.59 -5.50
N ASP A 100 -6.72 8.30 -5.22
CA ASP A 100 -7.39 9.20 -6.15
C ASP A 100 -6.56 10.46 -6.44
N GLY A 101 -5.95 11.08 -5.42
CA GLY A 101 -5.23 12.35 -5.59
C GLY A 101 -4.06 12.57 -4.62
N GLY A 102 -3.57 11.51 -3.96
CA GLY A 102 -2.39 11.57 -3.12
C GLY A 102 -2.61 12.27 -1.78
N TYR A 103 -1.51 12.63 -1.12
CA TYR A 103 -1.55 13.16 0.25
C TYR A 103 -2.37 14.44 0.38
N ARG A 104 -2.39 15.31 -0.64
CA ARG A 104 -3.07 16.62 -0.59
C ARG A 104 -4.59 16.49 -0.43
N GLU A 105 -5.20 15.53 -1.11
CA GLU A 105 -6.65 15.28 -1.05
C GLU A 105 -7.11 14.74 0.31
N VAL A 106 -6.20 14.19 1.11
CA VAL A 106 -6.52 13.73 2.45
C VAL A 106 -6.72 14.93 3.39
N THR A 107 -7.95 15.37 3.54
CA THR A 107 -8.34 16.38 4.54
C THR A 107 -9.30 15.77 5.56
N ILE A 108 -9.35 16.32 6.77
CA ILE A 108 -10.29 15.83 7.81
C ILE A 108 -11.73 15.94 7.30
N GLU A 109 -12.04 17.00 6.57
CA GLU A 109 -13.30 17.23 5.87
C GLU A 109 -13.62 16.12 4.87
N ALA A 110 -12.70 15.84 3.94
CA ALA A 110 -12.90 14.83 2.91
C ALA A 110 -13.02 13.43 3.51
N VAL A 111 -12.19 13.11 4.51
CA VAL A 111 -12.24 11.82 5.20
C VAL A 111 -13.55 11.68 5.97
N ALA A 112 -13.97 12.70 6.73
CA ALA A 112 -15.24 12.67 7.47
C ALA A 112 -16.46 12.51 6.54
N ALA A 113 -16.49 13.26 5.44
CA ALA A 113 -17.55 13.18 4.45
C ALA A 113 -17.61 11.81 3.78
N ARG A 114 -16.46 11.24 3.40
CA ARG A 114 -16.38 9.95 2.70
C ARG A 114 -16.66 8.76 3.64
N ALA A 115 -16.16 8.80 4.86
CA ALA A 115 -16.38 7.75 5.86
C ALA A 115 -17.76 7.84 6.55
N GLY A 116 -18.48 8.96 6.39
CA GLY A 116 -19.77 9.19 7.04
C GLY A 116 -19.67 9.35 8.56
N VAL A 117 -18.57 9.96 9.05
CA VAL A 117 -18.29 10.15 10.48
C VAL A 117 -18.18 11.63 10.85
N ALA A 118 -18.43 11.95 12.12
CA ALA A 118 -18.16 13.29 12.63
C ALA A 118 -16.65 13.59 12.68
N LYS A 119 -16.24 14.83 12.35
CA LYS A 119 -14.83 15.26 12.43
C LYS A 119 -14.21 15.07 13.81
N THR A 120 -14.99 15.22 14.88
CA THR A 120 -14.56 15.01 16.27
C THR A 120 -14.10 13.57 16.54
N THR A 121 -14.60 12.59 15.78
CA THR A 121 -14.13 11.20 15.84
C THR A 121 -12.71 11.06 15.31
N ILE A 122 -12.36 11.82 14.27
CA ILE A 122 -11.04 11.80 13.64
C ILE A 122 -10.02 12.55 14.51
N TYR A 123 -10.34 13.78 14.93
CA TYR A 123 -9.45 14.61 15.77
C TYR A 123 -9.08 13.95 17.11
N ARG A 124 -9.96 13.13 17.68
CA ARG A 124 -9.66 12.41 18.93
C ARG A 124 -8.64 11.28 18.75
N ARG A 125 -8.52 10.75 17.53
CA ARG A 125 -7.75 9.52 17.26
C ARG A 125 -6.35 9.81 16.75
N TRP A 126 -6.19 10.83 15.91
CA TRP A 126 -4.90 11.19 15.35
C TRP A 126 -4.54 12.64 15.68
N PRO A 127 -3.36 12.87 16.27
CA PRO A 127 -2.90 14.22 16.57
C PRO A 127 -2.47 14.96 15.30
N SER A 128 -2.08 14.25 14.23
CA SER A 128 -1.71 14.86 12.95
C SER A 128 -2.25 14.08 11.74
N LYS A 129 -2.34 14.78 10.60
CA LYS A 129 -2.68 14.18 9.30
C LYS A 129 -1.63 13.14 8.88
N ALA A 130 -0.35 13.39 9.16
CA ALA A 130 0.74 12.48 8.81
C ALA A 130 0.60 11.14 9.54
N GLU A 131 0.33 11.16 10.85
CA GLU A 131 0.09 9.95 11.63
C GLU A 131 -1.17 9.19 11.17
N MET A 132 -2.25 9.93 10.87
CA MET A 132 -3.49 9.36 10.32
C MET A 132 -3.24 8.60 9.01
N VAL A 133 -2.46 9.17 8.10
CA VAL A 133 -2.11 8.55 6.81
C VAL A 133 -1.22 7.31 7.01
N VAL A 134 -0.22 7.39 7.88
CA VAL A 134 0.66 6.28 8.21
C VAL A 134 -0.10 5.10 8.81
N GLU A 135 -1.02 5.35 9.72
CA GLU A 135 -1.86 4.30 10.32
C GLU A 135 -2.77 3.65 9.28
N ALA A 136 -3.42 4.46 8.42
CA ALA A 136 -4.30 3.94 7.38
C ALA A 136 -3.56 3.03 6.38
N ILE A 137 -2.36 3.42 5.95
CA ILE A 137 -1.53 2.59 5.06
C ILE A 137 -1.08 1.31 5.76
N SER A 138 -0.72 1.40 7.04
CA SER A 138 -0.34 0.23 7.85
C SER A 138 -1.49 -0.77 7.99
N ALA A 139 -2.72 -0.27 8.16
CA ALA A 139 -3.91 -1.12 8.25
C ALA A 139 -4.26 -1.77 6.90
N CYS A 140 -4.21 -1.00 5.80
CA CYS A 140 -4.45 -1.53 4.45
C CYS A 140 -3.49 -2.69 4.10
N LYS A 141 -2.24 -2.63 4.54
CA LYS A 141 -1.26 -3.71 4.34
C LYS A 141 -1.63 -5.01 5.07
N LYS A 142 -2.23 -4.90 6.26
CA LYS A 142 -2.63 -6.07 7.05
C LYS A 142 -3.77 -6.84 6.38
N ASP A 143 -4.71 -6.14 5.78
CA ASP A 143 -5.84 -6.75 5.06
C ASP A 143 -5.43 -7.38 3.72
N CYS A 144 -4.26 -7.02 3.17
CA CYS A 144 -3.69 -7.62 1.97
C CYS A 144 -2.80 -8.86 2.25
N LEU A 145 -2.60 -9.25 3.52
CA LEU A 145 -1.80 -10.42 3.92
C LEU A 145 -2.63 -11.71 3.88
N GLU A 146 -3.00 -12.17 2.70
CA GLU A 146 -3.35 -13.58 2.47
C GLU A 146 -2.30 -14.17 1.52
N VAL A 147 -1.12 -14.51 2.07
CA VAL A 147 -0.08 -15.23 1.33
C VAL A 147 -0.23 -16.71 1.64
N GLU A 148 -0.54 -17.51 0.62
CA GLU A 148 -0.54 -18.98 0.72
C GLU A 148 0.83 -19.47 1.23
N PRO A 149 0.90 -20.27 2.32
CA PRO A 149 2.16 -20.74 2.86
C PRO A 149 2.90 -21.61 1.85
N CYS A 150 4.02 -21.12 1.34
CA CYS A 150 4.95 -21.94 0.56
C CYS A 150 5.95 -22.62 1.50
N THR A 151 6.02 -23.95 1.44
CA THR A 151 6.72 -24.80 2.41
C THR A 151 8.16 -25.16 2.04
N ALA A 152 8.59 -24.95 0.79
CA ALA A 152 9.88 -25.45 0.29
C ALA A 152 11.08 -24.50 0.54
N LYS A 153 10.86 -23.18 0.52
CA LYS A 153 11.90 -22.15 0.80
C LYS A 153 11.28 -21.05 1.66
N PRO A 154 11.25 -21.21 2.99
CA PRO A 154 10.48 -20.35 3.87
C PRO A 154 10.95 -18.89 3.82
N VAL A 155 12.26 -18.64 3.67
CA VAL A 155 12.82 -17.29 3.55
C VAL A 155 12.41 -16.66 2.22
N ALA A 156 12.67 -17.34 1.10
CA ALA A 156 12.35 -16.83 -0.24
C ALA A 156 10.85 -16.52 -0.37
N CYS A 157 9.99 -17.45 0.06
CA CYS A 157 8.55 -17.28 -0.04
C CYS A 157 8.02 -16.14 0.85
N SER A 158 8.60 -15.96 2.05
CA SER A 158 8.28 -14.80 2.89
C SER A 158 8.67 -13.48 2.23
N LEU A 159 9.88 -13.40 1.66
CA LEU A 159 10.38 -12.20 1.00
C LEU A 159 9.55 -11.87 -0.25
N VAL A 160 9.22 -12.86 -1.09
CA VAL A 160 8.37 -12.66 -2.26
C VAL A 160 6.99 -12.14 -1.85
N GLY A 161 6.34 -12.74 -0.85
CA GLY A 161 5.04 -12.26 -0.36
C GLY A 161 5.08 -10.79 0.10
N MET A 162 6.13 -10.42 0.85
CA MET A 162 6.32 -9.03 1.30
C MET A 162 6.55 -8.06 0.14
N LEU A 163 7.41 -8.41 -0.82
CA LEU A 163 7.72 -7.54 -1.96
C LEU A 163 6.54 -7.44 -2.93
N SER A 164 5.82 -8.53 -3.19
CA SER A 164 4.61 -8.54 -4.04
C SER A 164 3.52 -7.61 -3.51
N MET A 165 3.38 -7.49 -2.18
CA MET A 165 2.46 -6.54 -1.57
C MET A 165 2.83 -5.09 -1.90
N VAL A 166 4.11 -4.74 -1.78
CA VAL A 166 4.62 -3.40 -2.10
C VAL A 166 4.52 -3.11 -3.59
N SER A 167 4.69 -4.15 -4.42
CA SER A 167 4.56 -4.10 -5.87
C SER A 167 3.11 -4.01 -6.38
N SER A 168 2.11 -4.15 -5.51
CA SER A 168 0.72 -4.01 -5.94
C SER A 168 0.43 -2.59 -6.46
N SER A 169 -0.31 -2.49 -7.57
CA SER A 169 -0.57 -1.21 -8.25
C SER A 169 -1.17 -0.13 -7.35
N ARG A 170 -1.99 -0.54 -6.37
CA ARG A 170 -2.59 0.35 -5.37
C ARG A 170 -1.55 0.90 -4.39
N VAL A 171 -0.73 0.03 -3.78
CA VAL A 171 0.30 0.43 -2.80
C VAL A 171 1.41 1.23 -3.47
N ALA A 172 1.81 0.83 -4.67
CA ALA A 172 2.75 1.56 -5.53
C ALA A 172 2.31 3.01 -5.75
N ARG A 173 1.05 3.23 -6.18
CA ARG A 173 0.50 4.58 -6.40
C ARG A 173 0.54 5.45 -5.13
N ILE A 174 0.18 4.87 -3.99
CA ILE A 174 0.23 5.57 -2.70
C ILE A 174 1.67 6.00 -2.39
N PHE A 175 2.64 5.10 -2.51
CA PHE A 175 4.05 5.43 -2.23
C PHE A 175 4.64 6.44 -3.20
N THR A 176 4.30 6.39 -4.49
CA THR A 176 4.71 7.41 -5.46
C THR A 176 4.16 8.79 -5.06
N GLY A 177 2.87 8.88 -4.71
CA GLY A 177 2.26 10.14 -4.25
C GLY A 177 2.88 10.67 -2.96
N LEU A 178 3.22 9.77 -2.02
CA LEU A 178 3.89 10.16 -0.77
C LEU A 178 5.33 10.62 -1.01
N ALA A 179 6.09 9.96 -1.88
CA ALA A 179 7.49 10.29 -2.13
C ALA A 179 7.64 11.74 -2.62
N VAL A 180 6.74 12.19 -3.49
CA VAL A 180 6.70 13.59 -3.97
C VAL A 180 6.45 14.57 -2.82
N GLU A 181 5.54 14.23 -1.91
CA GLU A 181 5.16 15.12 -0.81
C GLU A 181 6.20 15.15 0.32
N MET A 182 6.86 14.02 0.58
CA MET A 182 7.96 13.91 1.54
C MET A 182 9.16 14.80 1.19
N ALA A 183 9.36 15.15 -0.09
CA ALA A 183 10.43 16.05 -0.51
C ALA A 183 10.26 17.49 0.01
N HIS A 184 9.04 17.87 0.41
CA HIS A 184 8.70 19.22 0.83
C HIS A 184 8.02 19.28 2.20
N ASN A 185 7.82 18.14 2.86
CA ASN A 185 7.15 18.03 4.15
C ASN A 185 7.93 17.09 5.08
N GLU A 186 8.72 17.69 5.98
CA GLU A 186 9.57 16.93 6.91
C GLU A 186 8.75 16.15 7.95
N GLU A 187 7.61 16.69 8.40
CA GLU A 187 6.72 16.00 9.36
C GLU A 187 6.19 14.69 8.74
N LEU A 188 5.73 14.76 7.49
CA LEU A 188 5.31 13.58 6.75
C LEU A 188 6.47 12.61 6.53
N ALA A 189 7.64 13.13 6.16
CA ALA A 189 8.81 12.31 5.90
C ALA A 189 9.26 11.53 7.14
N VAL A 190 9.28 12.18 8.31
CA VAL A 190 9.54 11.53 9.60
C VAL A 190 8.46 10.49 9.89
N ALA A 191 7.18 10.84 9.78
CA ALA A 191 6.09 9.91 10.09
C ALA A 191 6.14 8.65 9.20
N VAL A 192 6.42 8.79 7.90
CA VAL A 192 6.56 7.66 6.97
C VAL A 192 7.81 6.83 7.29
N ARG A 193 8.95 7.47 7.55
CA ARG A 193 10.19 6.74 7.89
C ARG A 193 10.03 5.93 9.18
N GLU A 194 9.52 6.56 10.23
CA GLU A 194 9.37 5.95 11.55
C GLU A 194 8.21 4.95 11.61
N GLY A 195 7.05 5.30 11.06
CA GLY A 195 5.83 4.51 11.20
C GLY A 195 5.59 3.48 10.09
N LEU A 196 6.23 3.62 8.93
CA LEU A 196 6.10 2.65 7.83
C LEU A 196 7.44 2.00 7.47
N MET A 197 8.48 2.76 7.17
CA MET A 197 9.71 2.19 6.60
C MET A 197 10.46 1.33 7.62
N LYS A 198 10.71 1.85 8.82
CA LYS A 198 11.44 1.13 9.86
C LYS A 198 10.75 -0.19 10.29
N PRO A 199 9.44 -0.24 10.59
CA PRO A 199 8.79 -1.50 10.95
C PRO A 199 8.85 -2.54 9.83
N ASN A 200 8.60 -2.14 8.58
CA ASN A 200 8.65 -3.07 7.46
C ASN A 200 10.08 -3.59 7.22
N ARG A 201 11.07 -2.70 7.35
CA ARG A 201 12.47 -3.06 7.26
C ARG A 201 12.85 -4.12 8.30
N GLU A 202 12.35 -4.00 9.51
CA GLU A 202 12.69 -4.94 10.58
C GLU A 202 12.04 -6.31 10.39
N VAL A 203 10.86 -6.38 9.77
CA VAL A 203 10.25 -7.66 9.36
C VAL A 203 11.11 -8.37 8.30
N VAL A 204 11.65 -7.62 7.34
CA VAL A 204 12.57 -8.16 6.32
C VAL A 204 13.86 -8.64 6.98
N LEU A 205 14.48 -7.82 7.83
CA LEU A 205 15.71 -8.18 8.54
C LEU A 205 15.52 -9.40 9.44
N ALA A 206 14.41 -9.50 10.17
CA ALA A 206 14.09 -10.68 10.96
C ALA A 206 13.97 -11.94 10.09
N THR A 207 13.39 -11.82 8.90
CA THR A 207 13.29 -12.93 7.93
C THR A 207 14.66 -13.35 7.39
N LEU A 208 15.54 -12.39 7.10
CA LEU A 208 16.91 -12.66 6.67
C LEU A 208 17.75 -13.31 7.78
N ARG A 209 17.63 -12.82 9.03
CA ARG A 209 18.31 -13.41 10.20
C ARG A 209 17.90 -14.87 10.40
N ARG A 210 16.61 -15.19 10.27
CA ARG A 210 16.16 -16.60 10.28
C ARG A 210 16.82 -17.42 9.17
N GLY A 211 17.01 -16.86 7.98
CA GLY A 211 17.72 -17.53 6.90
C GLY A 211 19.19 -17.80 7.19
N VAL A 212 19.84 -16.93 7.96
CA VAL A 212 21.20 -17.20 8.47
C VAL A 212 21.16 -18.35 9.49
N ASP A 213 20.22 -18.29 10.44
CA ASP A 213 20.08 -19.32 11.49
C ASP A 213 19.76 -20.72 10.93
N THR A 214 19.00 -20.80 9.82
CA THR A 214 18.67 -22.06 9.13
C THR A 214 19.72 -22.51 8.12
N GLY A 215 20.78 -21.71 7.91
CA GLY A 215 21.82 -21.99 6.92
C GLY A 215 21.38 -21.80 5.47
N GLU A 216 20.25 -21.14 5.21
CA GLU A 216 19.81 -20.74 3.86
C GLU A 216 20.60 -19.52 3.31
N ILE A 217 21.17 -18.71 4.21
CA ILE A 217 21.96 -17.51 3.90
C ILE A 217 23.32 -17.63 4.60
N ARG A 218 24.39 -17.22 3.91
CA ARG A 218 25.75 -17.19 4.50
C ARG A 218 25.85 -16.19 5.66
N PRO A 219 26.59 -16.51 6.74
CA PRO A 219 26.62 -15.69 7.96
C PRO A 219 27.38 -14.36 7.80
N ASP A 220 28.22 -14.21 6.77
CA ASP A 220 28.98 -12.99 6.48
C ASP A 220 28.23 -12.00 5.56
N ALA A 221 26.97 -12.29 5.20
CA ALA A 221 26.16 -11.39 4.39
C ALA A 221 25.78 -10.11 5.18
N ASN A 222 26.02 -8.95 4.57
CA ASN A 222 25.54 -7.68 5.12
C ASN A 222 24.02 -7.56 4.91
N LEU A 223 23.25 -7.93 5.94
CA LEU A 223 21.78 -7.98 5.87
C LEU A 223 21.14 -6.61 5.64
N ASP A 224 21.81 -5.53 6.05
CA ASP A 224 21.31 -4.18 5.82
C ASP A 224 21.29 -3.84 4.34
N VAL A 225 22.40 -4.11 3.65
CA VAL A 225 22.51 -3.91 2.20
C VAL A 225 21.60 -4.88 1.45
N VAL A 226 21.48 -6.12 1.90
CA VAL A 226 20.58 -7.12 1.29
C VAL A 226 19.13 -6.62 1.32
N ALA A 227 18.69 -6.07 2.45
CA ALA A 227 17.34 -5.53 2.54
C ALA A 227 17.13 -4.32 1.61
N ASP A 228 18.12 -3.44 1.47
CA ASP A 228 18.04 -2.31 0.53
C ASP A 228 17.96 -2.81 -0.93
N LEU A 229 18.72 -3.84 -1.28
CA LEU A 229 18.70 -4.47 -2.60
C LEU A 229 17.36 -5.14 -2.94
N LEU A 230 16.63 -5.62 -1.93
CA LEU A 230 15.31 -6.24 -2.14
C LEU A 230 14.26 -5.22 -2.56
N VAL A 231 14.26 -4.02 -1.98
CA VAL A 231 13.20 -3.01 -2.23
C VAL A 231 13.63 -1.96 -3.25
N GLY A 232 14.94 -1.74 -3.41
CA GLY A 232 15.53 -0.76 -4.33
C GLY A 232 15.01 -0.84 -5.77
N PRO A 233 14.99 -2.03 -6.42
CA PRO A 233 14.49 -2.16 -7.79
C PRO A 233 13.03 -1.73 -7.96
N ILE A 234 12.18 -2.03 -6.96
CA ILE A 234 10.76 -1.65 -6.96
C ILE A 234 10.65 -0.12 -6.92
N PHE A 235 11.30 0.53 -5.96
CA PHE A 235 11.27 2.00 -5.85
C PHE A 235 11.95 2.71 -7.03
N PHE A 236 13.02 2.15 -7.58
CA PHE A 236 13.67 2.69 -8.77
C PHE A 236 12.73 2.69 -9.97
N ARG A 237 11.96 1.60 -10.17
CA ARG A 237 10.94 1.56 -11.22
C ARG A 237 9.79 2.54 -10.97
N LEU A 238 9.33 2.63 -9.73
CA LEU A 238 8.22 3.52 -9.34
C LEU A 238 8.55 5.00 -9.44
N LEU A 239 9.77 5.41 -9.08
CA LEU A 239 10.13 6.81 -8.89
C LEU A 239 11.04 7.36 -9.98
N VAL A 240 11.83 6.51 -10.64
CA VAL A 240 12.89 6.97 -11.55
C VAL A 240 12.65 6.49 -12.98
N SER A 241 12.60 5.18 -13.22
CA SER A 241 12.53 4.68 -14.61
C SER A 241 11.13 4.68 -15.20
N GLY A 242 10.09 4.71 -14.37
CA GLY A 242 8.69 4.61 -14.81
C GLY A 242 8.34 3.25 -15.41
N ALA A 243 9.22 2.26 -15.31
CA ALA A 243 8.96 0.91 -15.81
C ALA A 243 7.89 0.21 -14.97
N GLU A 244 7.18 -0.74 -15.58
CA GLU A 244 6.12 -1.46 -14.90
C GLU A 244 6.66 -2.28 -13.71
N VAL A 245 5.93 -2.21 -12.61
CA VAL A 245 6.15 -3.05 -11.43
C VAL A 245 5.19 -4.23 -11.52
N THR A 246 5.72 -5.38 -11.90
CA THR A 246 4.96 -6.60 -12.09
C THR A 246 5.12 -7.52 -10.87
N PRO A 247 4.20 -8.47 -10.63
CA PRO A 247 4.36 -9.48 -9.58
C PRO A 247 5.66 -10.31 -9.73
N GLU A 248 6.10 -10.55 -10.97
CA GLU A 248 7.32 -11.30 -11.28
C GLU A 248 8.59 -10.56 -10.86
N LEU A 249 8.56 -9.22 -10.83
CA LEU A 249 9.69 -8.43 -10.35
C LEU A 249 10.08 -8.80 -8.92
N ALA A 250 9.10 -9.08 -8.06
CA ALA A 250 9.35 -9.47 -6.68
C ALA A 250 10.06 -10.83 -6.61
N SER A 251 9.60 -11.83 -7.35
CA SER A 251 10.22 -13.16 -7.36
C SER A 251 11.61 -13.15 -8.00
N GLU A 252 11.79 -12.45 -9.12
CA GLU A 252 13.09 -12.29 -9.78
C GLU A 252 14.11 -11.58 -8.88
N THR A 253 13.70 -10.50 -8.22
CA THR A 253 14.57 -9.74 -7.30
C THR A 253 15.00 -10.61 -6.13
N VAL A 254 14.06 -11.31 -5.49
CA VAL A 254 14.36 -12.20 -4.36
C VAL A 254 15.31 -13.31 -4.80
N ASP A 255 15.04 -13.96 -5.92
CA ASP A 255 15.84 -15.08 -6.39
C ASP A 255 17.27 -14.65 -6.77
N LEU A 256 17.44 -13.50 -7.43
CA LEU A 256 18.77 -12.93 -7.73
C LEU A 256 19.54 -12.58 -6.45
N VAL A 257 18.90 -11.92 -5.50
CA VAL A 257 19.53 -11.52 -4.23
C VAL A 257 19.91 -12.75 -3.41
N LEU A 258 19.00 -13.72 -3.24
CA LEU A 258 19.26 -14.92 -2.47
C LEU A 258 20.34 -15.80 -3.08
N ARG A 259 20.40 -15.93 -4.42
CA ARG A 259 21.50 -16.64 -5.10
C ARG A 259 22.86 -15.99 -4.80
N GLY A 260 22.92 -14.65 -4.68
CA GLY A 260 24.14 -13.92 -4.36
C GLY A 260 24.66 -14.11 -2.92
N ILE A 261 23.77 -14.52 -2.00
CA ILE A 261 24.07 -14.69 -0.57
C ILE A 261 23.86 -16.12 -0.06
N ALA A 262 23.67 -17.08 -0.96
CA ALA A 262 23.59 -18.49 -0.61
C ALA A 262 24.92 -18.98 0.02
N PRO A 263 24.87 -20.05 0.84
CA PRO A 263 26.08 -20.74 1.30
C PRO A 263 26.95 -21.18 0.12
N ARG A 264 28.27 -21.14 0.30
CA ARG A 264 29.24 -21.62 -0.68
C ARG A 264 29.35 -23.14 -0.69
#